data_AF-A0A2E0WNN0-F1
#
_entry.id   AF-A0A2E0WNN0-F1
#
_cell.length_a   1.000
_cell.length_b   1.000
_cell.length_c   1.000
_cell.angle_alpha   90.00
_cell.angle_beta   90.00
_cell.angle_gamma   90.00
#
_symmetry.space_group_name_H-M   'P 1'
#
loop_
_entity.id
_entity.type
_entity.pdbx_description
1 polymer ?
#
loop_
_entity_poly.entity_id
_entity_poly.type
_entity_poly.pdbx_seq_one_letter_code
_entity_poly.pdbx_strand_id
1 'polypeptide(L)'
;RLAFWGHASEVAVRLNTELEQPGADPVALERELLGFTFTDLSLQLAREWRLGTLVENALEGRGEADPRVSNVELARELALTAEQGWDTPEMKQLLGRLAENLYLPVSDVEQLVVRNAGEAQKTAACFGAGDASELIPLPQRPRARVRREAEDEPGQINRFPEPDPMLQLKILREVTSLVEDRFDFNLMLEMVLEGIYRGVGMDRTLFALLSRDRSQLKARYVLGWDQQALRQHFAFEVSPVKANIFLHVLDSREPCWISRESDSRLLGLVTDEVRYVTGEAPFMAMPILIQSRAIGLFYADRLPSRRPLREDDYSSFRHFGQQANMALSLLYQGR
;
A
#
# COMPACT_ATOMS: atom_id res chain seq x y z
N ARG A 1 1.45 -25.97 -7.18
CA ARG A 1 2.34 -26.41 -6.06
C ARG A 1 1.65 -26.35 -4.70
N LEU A 2 1.02 -25.22 -4.31
CA LEU A 2 0.36 -25.07 -2.99
C LEU A 2 -0.67 -26.17 -2.65
N ALA A 3 -1.46 -26.63 -3.62
CA ALA A 3 -2.44 -27.69 -3.39
C ALA A 3 -1.82 -29.03 -2.94
N PHE A 4 -0.61 -29.35 -3.42
CA PHE A 4 0.12 -30.55 -3.00
C PHE A 4 0.68 -30.37 -1.59
N TRP A 5 1.35 -29.24 -1.32
CA TRP A 5 1.96 -28.96 -0.03
C TRP A 5 0.96 -28.72 1.11
N GLY A 6 -0.27 -28.32 0.78
CA GLY A 6 -1.37 -28.24 1.75
C GLY A 6 -1.88 -29.60 2.23
N HIS A 7 -1.45 -30.71 1.60
CA HIS A 7 -1.80 -32.06 2.00
C HIS A 7 -0.59 -32.74 2.65
N ALA A 8 -0.64 -32.88 3.98
CA ALA A 8 0.40 -33.59 4.73
C ALA A 8 0.37 -35.08 4.38
N SER A 9 1.32 -35.52 3.55
CA SER A 9 1.50 -36.91 3.14
C SER A 9 2.96 -37.35 3.29
N GLU A 10 3.18 -38.64 3.51
CA GLU A 10 4.54 -39.21 3.58
C GLU A 10 5.35 -38.93 2.31
N VAL A 11 4.68 -38.92 1.16
CA VAL A 11 5.30 -38.63 -0.14
C VAL A 11 5.75 -37.16 -0.21
N ALA A 12 4.98 -36.21 0.34
CA ALA A 12 5.38 -34.81 0.38
C ALA A 12 6.62 -34.58 1.25
N VAL A 13 6.70 -35.25 2.42
CA VAL A 13 7.89 -35.18 3.29
C VAL A 13 9.11 -35.76 2.56
N ARG A 14 8.98 -36.94 1.94
CA ARG A 14 10.06 -37.58 1.18
C ARG A 14 10.56 -36.69 0.03
N LEU A 15 9.63 -36.14 -0.75
CA LEU A 15 9.97 -35.26 -1.87
C LEU A 15 10.71 -34.01 -1.38
N ASN A 16 10.29 -33.40 -0.26
CA ASN A 16 11.00 -32.24 0.29
C ASN A 16 12.43 -32.57 0.72
N THR A 17 12.62 -33.71 1.40
CA THR A 17 13.95 -34.14 1.84
C THR A 17 14.89 -34.42 0.67
N GLU A 18 14.42 -35.04 -0.41
CA GLU A 18 15.25 -35.28 -1.61
C GLU A 18 15.56 -33.98 -2.36
N LEU A 19 14.62 -33.02 -2.39
CA LEU A 19 14.82 -31.70 -3.02
C LEU A 19 15.86 -30.83 -2.29
N GLU A 20 16.06 -31.04 -0.99
CA GLU A 20 17.08 -30.32 -0.20
C GLU A 20 18.51 -30.83 -0.47
N GLN A 21 18.67 -31.95 -1.17
CA GLN A 21 19.99 -32.49 -1.49
C GLN A 21 20.70 -31.70 -2.60
N PRO A 22 22.02 -31.41 -2.46
CA PRO A 22 22.77 -30.70 -3.49
C PRO A 22 22.78 -31.47 -4.82
N GLY A 23 22.36 -30.81 -5.90
CA GLY A 23 22.35 -31.40 -7.25
C GLY A 23 21.11 -32.24 -7.58
N ALA A 24 20.07 -32.21 -6.73
CA ALA A 24 18.78 -32.79 -7.04
C ALA A 24 18.18 -32.20 -8.33
N ASP A 25 17.62 -33.05 -9.19
CA ASP A 25 16.79 -32.65 -10.34
C ASP A 25 15.32 -32.69 -9.90
N PRO A 26 14.66 -31.53 -9.71
CA PRO A 26 13.29 -31.49 -9.24
C PRO A 26 12.31 -32.22 -10.17
N VAL A 27 12.52 -32.17 -11.48
CA VAL A 27 11.60 -32.76 -12.46
C VAL A 27 11.73 -34.28 -12.48
N ALA A 28 12.96 -34.79 -12.35
CA ALA A 28 13.20 -36.23 -12.24
C ALA A 28 12.57 -36.80 -10.96
N LEU A 29 12.78 -36.11 -9.82
CA LEU A 29 12.21 -36.52 -8.52
C LEU A 29 10.68 -36.47 -8.51
N GLU A 30 10.07 -35.43 -9.10
CA GLU A 30 8.62 -35.35 -9.26
C GLU A 30 8.08 -36.55 -10.05
N ARG A 31 8.71 -36.91 -11.18
CA ARG A 31 8.29 -38.06 -11.98
C ARG A 31 8.49 -39.40 -11.27
N GLU A 32 9.60 -39.57 -10.57
CA GLU A 32 9.89 -40.81 -9.84
C GLU A 32 8.94 -41.03 -8.66
N LEU A 33 8.70 -39.98 -7.87
CA LEU A 33 7.95 -40.08 -6.62
C LEU A 33 6.44 -39.88 -6.79
N LEU A 34 6.02 -39.01 -7.72
CA LEU A 34 4.60 -38.66 -7.93
C LEU A 34 4.02 -39.30 -9.20
N GLY A 35 4.85 -39.69 -10.16
CA GLY A 35 4.41 -40.17 -11.47
C GLY A 35 4.01 -39.06 -12.45
N PHE A 36 4.11 -37.79 -12.05
CA PHE A 36 3.79 -36.61 -12.84
C PHE A 36 4.59 -35.40 -12.34
N THR A 37 4.65 -34.33 -13.10
CA THR A 37 5.32 -33.08 -12.67
C THR A 37 4.35 -32.10 -12.01
N PHE A 38 4.84 -31.18 -11.19
CA PHE A 38 4.01 -30.11 -10.64
C PHE A 38 3.41 -29.21 -11.73
N THR A 39 4.05 -29.12 -12.89
CA THR A 39 3.49 -28.45 -14.07
C THR A 39 2.27 -29.20 -14.59
N ASP A 40 2.35 -30.52 -14.74
CA ASP A 40 1.23 -31.36 -15.16
C ASP A 40 0.05 -31.24 -14.18
N LEU A 41 0.33 -31.32 -12.87
CA LEU A 41 -0.68 -31.16 -11.83
C LEU A 41 -1.34 -29.78 -11.90
N SER A 42 -0.55 -28.71 -12.05
CA SER A 42 -1.07 -27.34 -12.09
C SER A 42 -1.93 -27.11 -13.35
N LEU A 43 -1.54 -27.69 -14.49
CA LEU A 43 -2.29 -27.62 -15.74
C LEU A 43 -3.63 -28.36 -15.63
N GLN A 44 -3.63 -29.56 -15.05
CA GLN A 44 -4.87 -30.32 -14.85
C GLN A 44 -5.81 -29.64 -13.85
N LEU A 45 -5.28 -29.09 -12.75
CA LEU A 45 -6.08 -28.30 -11.81
C LEU A 45 -6.68 -27.05 -12.47
N ALA A 46 -5.91 -26.33 -13.30
CA ALA A 46 -6.42 -25.17 -14.02
C ALA A 46 -7.58 -25.53 -14.95
N ARG A 47 -7.51 -26.69 -15.63
CA ARG A 47 -8.57 -27.21 -16.49
C ARG A 47 -9.80 -27.65 -15.69
N GLU A 48 -9.60 -28.43 -14.63
CA GLU A 48 -10.68 -28.95 -13.79
C GLU A 48 -11.45 -27.82 -13.11
N TRP A 49 -10.74 -26.79 -12.63
CA TRP A 49 -11.35 -25.60 -12.01
C TRP A 49 -11.77 -24.53 -13.02
N ARG A 50 -11.57 -24.77 -14.32
CA ARG A 50 -11.96 -23.87 -15.42
C ARG A 50 -11.43 -22.44 -15.23
N LEU A 51 -10.15 -22.31 -14.86
CA LEU A 51 -9.50 -21.01 -14.60
C LEU A 51 -9.26 -20.17 -15.86
N GLY A 52 -9.48 -20.75 -17.04
CA GLY A 52 -9.44 -20.07 -18.33
C GLY A 52 -8.14 -20.28 -19.10
N THR A 53 -8.21 -20.00 -20.41
CA THR A 53 -7.16 -20.32 -21.38
C THR A 53 -5.86 -19.56 -21.17
N LEU A 54 -5.90 -18.39 -20.52
CA LEU A 54 -4.69 -17.62 -20.20
C LEU A 54 -3.76 -18.38 -19.24
N VAL A 55 -4.33 -18.97 -18.19
CA VAL A 55 -3.56 -19.74 -17.20
C VAL A 55 -3.02 -21.02 -17.82
N GLU A 56 -3.83 -21.70 -18.63
CA GLU A 56 -3.40 -22.90 -19.37
C GLU A 56 -2.24 -22.59 -20.31
N ASN A 57 -2.35 -21.53 -21.12
CA ASN A 57 -1.31 -21.14 -22.07
C ASN A 57 0.01 -20.74 -21.37
N ALA A 58 -0.07 -20.07 -20.21
CA ALA A 58 1.11 -19.70 -19.42
C ALA A 58 1.79 -20.92 -18.74
N LEU A 59 1.01 -21.94 -18.39
CA LEU A 59 1.54 -23.20 -17.86
C LEU A 59 2.17 -24.05 -18.97
N GLU A 60 1.65 -23.96 -20.19
CA GLU A 60 2.17 -24.68 -21.37
C GLU A 60 3.32 -23.96 -22.08
N GLY A 61 3.70 -22.74 -21.65
CA GLY A 61 4.82 -21.99 -22.23
C GLY A 61 4.54 -21.43 -23.63
N ARG A 62 3.28 -21.10 -23.93
CA ARG A 62 2.84 -20.60 -25.25
C ARG A 62 2.92 -19.07 -25.36
N GLY A 63 3.94 -18.45 -24.77
CA GLY A 63 4.11 -17.00 -24.67
C GLY A 63 4.20 -16.23 -25.99
N GLU A 64 4.72 -16.85 -27.05
CA GLU A 64 4.96 -16.17 -28.34
C GLU A 64 3.69 -15.74 -29.08
N ALA A 65 2.52 -16.29 -28.74
CA ALA A 65 1.26 -16.04 -29.45
C ALA A 65 0.34 -14.99 -28.79
N ASP A 66 0.50 -14.70 -27.49
CA ASP A 66 -0.35 -13.74 -26.75
C ASP A 66 0.49 -12.91 -25.77
N PRO A 67 0.56 -11.58 -25.92
CA PRO A 67 1.30 -10.68 -25.02
C PRO A 67 0.92 -10.83 -23.54
N ARG A 68 -0.31 -11.24 -23.24
CA ARG A 68 -0.74 -11.48 -21.85
C ARG A 68 -0.09 -12.71 -21.24
N VAL A 69 0.18 -13.74 -22.06
CA VAL A 69 0.92 -14.93 -21.62
C VAL A 69 2.37 -14.56 -21.38
N SER A 70 2.99 -13.80 -22.29
CA SER A 70 4.34 -13.24 -22.12
C SER A 70 4.49 -12.47 -20.80
N ASN A 71 3.52 -11.61 -20.45
CA ASN A 71 3.53 -10.88 -19.18
C ASN A 71 3.56 -11.81 -17.95
N VAL A 72 2.77 -12.89 -17.97
CA VAL A 72 2.71 -13.86 -16.87
C VAL A 72 4.02 -14.64 -16.76
N GLU A 73 4.60 -15.03 -17.90
CA GLU A 73 5.88 -15.74 -17.96
C GLU A 73 7.02 -14.87 -17.43
N LEU A 74 7.12 -13.62 -17.89
CA LEU A 74 8.13 -12.66 -17.43
C LEU A 74 7.97 -12.33 -15.93
N ALA A 75 6.74 -12.20 -15.43
CA ALA A 75 6.49 -11.97 -14.01
C ALA A 75 6.91 -13.19 -13.15
N ARG A 76 6.68 -14.41 -13.63
CA ARG A 76 7.14 -15.64 -12.97
C ARG A 76 8.66 -15.73 -12.98
N GLU A 77 9.28 -15.45 -14.12
CA GLU A 77 10.74 -15.41 -14.24
C GLU A 77 11.34 -14.40 -13.26
N LEU A 78 10.73 -13.21 -13.16
CA LEU A 78 11.15 -12.16 -12.24
C LEU A 78 11.12 -12.59 -10.78
N ALA A 79 10.03 -13.23 -10.35
CA ALA A 79 9.92 -13.72 -8.97
C ALA A 79 11.03 -14.74 -8.64
N LEU A 80 11.35 -15.64 -9.57
CA LEU A 80 12.39 -16.66 -9.40
C LEU A 80 13.80 -16.06 -9.44
N THR A 81 14.07 -15.14 -10.37
CA THR A 81 15.38 -14.47 -10.47
C THR A 81 15.63 -13.58 -9.26
N ALA A 82 14.58 -12.98 -8.67
CA ALA A 82 14.71 -12.14 -7.47
C ALA A 82 15.21 -12.92 -6.25
N GLU A 83 14.89 -14.22 -6.13
CA GLU A 83 15.42 -15.10 -5.08
C GLU A 83 16.95 -15.26 -5.17
N GLN A 84 17.51 -15.20 -6.38
CA GLN A 84 18.96 -15.29 -6.63
C GLN A 84 19.69 -13.95 -6.44
N GLY A 85 18.94 -12.86 -6.28
CA GLY A 85 19.44 -11.53 -6.01
C GLY A 85 19.20 -10.52 -7.12
N TRP A 86 19.00 -9.27 -6.71
CA TRP A 86 18.60 -8.15 -7.56
C TRP A 86 19.73 -7.54 -8.40
N ASP A 87 20.99 -7.70 -7.98
CA ASP A 87 22.16 -7.12 -8.64
C ASP A 87 22.81 -8.06 -9.67
N THR A 88 22.18 -9.20 -9.94
CA THR A 88 22.72 -10.24 -10.83
C THR A 88 22.66 -9.82 -12.31
N PRO A 89 23.60 -10.27 -13.17
CA PRO A 89 23.53 -10.06 -14.61
C PRO A 89 22.22 -10.58 -15.22
N GLU A 90 21.72 -11.70 -14.70
CA GLU A 90 20.48 -12.35 -15.12
C GLU A 90 19.27 -11.45 -14.84
N MET A 91 19.20 -10.83 -13.64
CA MET A 91 18.16 -9.85 -13.31
C MET A 91 18.20 -8.64 -14.25
N LYS A 92 19.39 -8.12 -14.55
CA LYS A 92 19.54 -6.97 -15.47
C LYS A 92 19.07 -7.29 -16.89
N GLN A 93 19.38 -8.47 -17.40
CA GLN A 93 18.88 -8.93 -18.70
C GLN A 93 17.35 -9.07 -18.70
N LEU A 94 16.79 -9.61 -17.62
CA LEU A 94 15.34 -9.76 -17.48
C LEU A 94 14.62 -8.41 -17.42
N LEU A 95 15.17 -7.43 -16.68
CA LEU A 95 14.63 -6.07 -16.63
C LEU A 95 14.65 -5.39 -18.00
N GLY A 96 15.67 -5.66 -18.83
CA GLY A 96 15.71 -5.23 -20.23
C GLY A 96 14.56 -5.83 -21.06
N ARG A 97 14.35 -7.15 -20.97
CA ARG A 97 13.23 -7.83 -21.65
C ARG A 97 11.86 -7.34 -21.18
N LEU A 98 11.70 -7.08 -19.88
CA LEU A 98 10.49 -6.48 -19.31
C LEU A 98 10.25 -5.07 -19.84
N ALA A 99 11.29 -4.25 -19.95
CA ALA A 99 11.23 -2.90 -20.48
C ALA A 99 10.79 -2.88 -21.95
N GLU A 100 11.35 -3.76 -22.78
CA GLU A 100 10.93 -3.93 -24.17
C GLU A 100 9.46 -4.38 -24.27
N ASN A 101 9.06 -5.37 -23.49
CA ASN A 101 7.71 -5.93 -23.51
C ASN A 101 6.65 -4.96 -22.97
N LEU A 102 7.01 -4.09 -22.02
CA LEU A 102 6.12 -3.06 -21.45
C LEU A 102 6.17 -1.72 -22.21
N TYR A 103 7.08 -1.58 -23.19
CA TYR A 103 7.35 -0.32 -23.89
C TYR A 103 7.72 0.83 -22.94
N LEU A 104 8.50 0.53 -21.89
CA LEU A 104 8.95 1.48 -20.88
C LEU A 104 10.49 1.57 -20.85
N PRO A 105 11.06 2.70 -20.40
CA PRO A 105 12.48 2.76 -20.05
C PRO A 105 12.84 1.73 -18.97
N VAL A 106 14.03 1.14 -19.05
CA VAL A 106 14.54 0.17 -18.06
C VAL A 106 14.53 0.76 -16.64
N SER A 107 14.84 2.05 -16.49
CA SER A 107 14.80 2.78 -15.21
C SER A 107 13.42 2.81 -14.56
N ASP A 108 12.36 2.83 -15.37
CA ASP A 108 10.98 2.91 -14.89
C ASP A 108 10.48 1.53 -14.49
N VAL A 109 10.88 0.50 -15.25
CA VAL A 109 10.64 -0.91 -14.90
C VAL A 109 11.35 -1.29 -13.61
N GLU A 110 12.61 -0.86 -13.41
CA GLU A 110 13.34 -1.07 -12.16
C GLU A 110 12.54 -0.53 -10.96
N GLN A 111 12.04 0.70 -11.04
CA GLN A 111 11.23 1.29 -9.98
C GLN A 111 9.90 0.56 -9.79
N LEU A 112 9.23 0.18 -10.88
CA LEU A 112 7.96 -0.54 -10.85
C LEU A 112 8.11 -1.88 -10.15
N VAL A 113 9.16 -2.61 -10.48
CA VAL A 113 9.44 -3.93 -9.92
C VAL A 113 9.83 -3.83 -8.43
N VAL A 114 10.68 -2.86 -8.06
CA VAL A 114 11.03 -2.57 -6.66
C VAL A 114 9.77 -2.27 -5.84
N ARG A 115 8.88 -1.43 -6.38
CA ARG A 115 7.62 -1.08 -5.74
C ARG A 115 6.72 -2.31 -5.59
N ASN A 116 6.58 -3.10 -6.65
CA ASN A 116 5.75 -4.31 -6.67
C ASN A 116 6.22 -5.32 -5.60
N ALA A 117 7.53 -5.57 -5.48
CA ALA A 117 8.08 -6.44 -4.43
C ALA A 117 7.74 -5.93 -3.02
N GLY A 118 7.85 -4.62 -2.78
CA GLY A 118 7.46 -4.01 -1.51
C GLY A 118 5.95 -4.07 -1.24
N GLU A 119 5.12 -3.91 -2.27
CA GLU A 119 3.66 -4.07 -2.18
C GLU A 119 3.28 -5.53 -1.90
N ALA A 120 3.94 -6.49 -2.54
CA ALA A 120 3.74 -7.92 -2.31
C ALA A 120 4.05 -8.31 -0.86
N GLN A 121 5.17 -7.83 -0.30
CA GLN A 121 5.52 -8.04 1.11
C GLN A 121 4.44 -7.51 2.06
N LYS A 122 4.03 -6.25 1.88
CA LYS A 122 2.97 -5.65 2.70
C LYS A 122 1.66 -6.42 2.58
N THR A 123 1.32 -6.84 1.36
CA THR A 123 0.09 -7.57 1.06
C THR A 123 0.09 -8.93 1.76
N ALA A 124 1.18 -9.70 1.67
CA ALA A 124 1.34 -10.98 2.35
C ALA A 124 1.15 -10.84 3.88
N ALA A 125 1.78 -9.83 4.49
CA ALA A 125 1.61 -9.53 5.90
C ALA A 125 0.14 -9.19 6.26
N CYS A 126 -0.52 -8.37 5.45
CA CYS A 126 -1.93 -7.99 5.63
C CYS A 126 -2.91 -9.17 5.57
N PHE A 127 -2.60 -10.22 4.79
CA PHE A 127 -3.43 -11.43 4.68
C PHE A 127 -3.07 -12.51 5.70
N GLY A 128 -2.26 -12.19 6.71
CA GLY A 128 -1.91 -13.10 7.81
C GLY A 128 -0.76 -14.05 7.49
N ALA A 129 -0.05 -13.85 6.36
CA ALA A 129 1.14 -14.62 5.99
C ALA A 129 2.42 -13.86 6.38
N GLY A 130 2.55 -13.53 7.67
CA GLY A 130 3.66 -12.73 8.22
C GLY A 130 5.03 -13.35 7.93
N ASP A 131 5.22 -14.62 8.28
CA ASP A 131 6.47 -15.34 8.06
C ASP A 131 6.85 -15.40 6.57
N ALA A 132 5.86 -15.62 5.69
CA ALA A 132 6.09 -15.63 4.25
C ALA A 132 6.40 -14.24 3.68
N SER A 133 5.94 -13.16 4.32
CA SER A 133 6.23 -11.79 3.89
C SER A 133 7.72 -11.44 4.05
N GLU A 134 8.37 -11.99 5.07
CA GLU A 134 9.81 -11.79 5.30
C GLU A 134 10.67 -12.51 4.25
N LEU A 135 10.13 -13.55 3.62
CA LEU A 135 10.79 -14.32 2.56
C LEU A 135 10.72 -13.66 1.19
N ILE A 136 9.90 -12.60 1.00
CA ILE A 136 9.82 -11.91 -0.29
C ILE A 136 11.11 -11.10 -0.51
N PRO A 137 11.89 -11.41 -1.56
CA PRO A 137 13.18 -10.76 -1.78
C PRO A 137 12.98 -9.30 -2.17
N LEU A 138 13.52 -8.38 -1.36
CA LEU A 138 13.50 -6.96 -1.66
C LEU A 138 14.81 -6.50 -2.33
N PRO A 139 14.74 -5.67 -3.38
CA PRO A 139 15.92 -5.05 -3.95
C PRO A 139 16.59 -4.16 -2.91
N GLN A 140 17.82 -4.51 -2.53
CA GLN A 140 18.61 -3.67 -1.65
C GLN A 140 18.79 -2.32 -2.34
N ARG A 141 18.35 -1.22 -1.71
CA ARG A 141 18.73 0.12 -2.16
C ARG A 141 20.26 0.16 -2.30
N PRO A 142 20.82 0.80 -3.35
CA PRO A 142 22.23 1.17 -3.35
C PRO A 142 22.50 1.90 -2.03
N ARG A 143 23.29 1.26 -1.16
CA ARG A 143 23.73 1.86 0.09
C ARG A 143 24.60 3.07 -0.27
N ALA A 144 24.00 4.25 -0.30
CA ALA A 144 24.73 5.44 0.15
C ALA A 144 25.27 5.07 1.53
N ARG A 145 26.60 5.03 1.66
CA ARG A 145 27.33 4.55 2.83
C ARG A 145 26.77 5.17 4.11
N VAL A 146 25.89 4.45 4.81
CA VAL A 146 25.72 4.59 6.25
C VAL A 146 26.64 3.53 6.84
N ARG A 147 27.67 4.00 7.53
CA ARG A 147 28.66 3.20 8.25
C ARG A 147 27.94 2.14 9.10
N ARG A 148 28.47 0.92 9.07
CA ARG A 148 28.27 -0.05 10.14
C ARG A 148 28.94 0.51 11.39
N GLU A 149 28.16 0.81 12.41
CA GLU A 149 28.58 0.90 13.82
C GLU A 149 27.56 0.00 14.54
N ALA A 150 27.95 -1.25 14.81
CA ALA A 150 28.49 -1.70 16.10
C ALA A 150 27.39 -1.71 17.17
N GLU A 151 27.23 -2.89 17.76
CA GLU A 151 26.31 -3.20 18.86
C GLU A 151 26.50 -2.23 20.02
N ASP A 152 25.44 -1.48 20.37
CA ASP A 152 25.25 -0.84 21.67
C ASP A 152 23.72 -0.71 21.90
N GLU A 153 23.22 -1.21 23.04
CA GLU A 153 21.81 -1.08 23.44
C GLU A 153 21.45 0.37 23.87
N PRO A 154 20.18 0.64 24.21
CA PRO A 154 19.08 1.02 23.34
C PRO A 154 18.85 2.55 23.40
N GLY A 155 19.31 3.27 22.38
CA GLY A 155 19.04 4.70 22.18
C GLY A 155 18.00 4.92 21.08
N GLN A 156 16.95 5.68 21.40
CA GLN A 156 15.75 5.94 20.59
C GLN A 156 15.96 6.02 19.07
N ILE A 157 15.53 4.99 18.35
CA ILE A 157 15.15 5.10 16.93
C ILE A 157 13.89 5.96 16.91
N ASN A 158 13.91 7.12 16.24
CA ASN A 158 12.70 7.91 16.02
C ASN A 158 11.69 7.06 15.23
N ARG A 159 10.72 6.49 15.95
CA ARG A 159 9.74 5.50 15.46
C ARG A 159 8.69 6.09 14.53
N PHE A 160 8.69 7.42 14.37
CA PHE A 160 7.68 8.21 13.66
C PHE A 160 8.35 9.21 12.72
N PRO A 161 7.75 9.54 11.56
CA PRO A 161 8.37 10.38 10.55
C PRO A 161 8.63 11.80 11.08
N GLU A 162 9.79 12.35 10.72
CA GLU A 162 10.11 13.77 10.89
C GLU A 162 9.61 14.57 9.69
N PRO A 163 9.23 15.84 9.87
CA PRO A 163 8.82 16.68 8.75
C PRO A 163 9.92 16.83 7.70
N ASP A 164 9.57 16.63 6.43
CA ASP A 164 10.46 16.80 5.27
C ASP A 164 9.85 17.82 4.29
N PRO A 165 10.28 19.10 4.37
CA PRO A 165 9.78 20.16 3.49
C PRO A 165 10.07 19.91 2.00
N MET A 166 11.16 19.21 1.67
CA MET A 166 11.51 18.95 0.28
C MET A 166 10.59 17.89 -0.31
N LEU A 167 10.31 16.84 0.46
CA LEU A 167 9.30 15.83 0.11
C LEU A 167 7.91 16.46 -0.02
N GLN A 168 7.55 17.38 0.89
CA GLN A 168 6.29 18.11 0.81
C GLN A 168 6.16 18.86 -0.52
N LEU A 169 7.16 19.66 -0.90
CA LEU A 169 7.16 20.39 -2.17
C LEU A 169 7.12 19.46 -3.38
N LYS A 170 7.85 18.34 -3.33
CA LYS A 170 7.85 17.33 -4.40
C LYS A 170 6.44 16.76 -4.62
N ILE A 171 5.79 16.29 -3.56
CA ILE A 171 4.46 15.70 -3.63
C ILE A 171 3.42 16.72 -4.11
N LEU A 172 3.47 17.97 -3.60
CA LEU A 172 2.54 19.03 -4.05
C LEU A 172 2.67 19.31 -5.56
N ARG A 173 3.89 19.25 -6.11
CA ARG A 173 4.12 19.40 -7.55
C ARG A 173 3.57 18.20 -8.33
N GLU A 174 3.83 16.99 -7.87
CA GLU A 174 3.34 15.75 -8.50
C GLU A 174 1.81 15.67 -8.51
N VAL A 175 1.14 16.06 -7.42
CA VAL A 175 -0.33 16.14 -7.34
C VAL A 175 -0.88 17.10 -8.40
N THR A 176 -0.22 18.24 -8.62
CA THR A 176 -0.62 19.21 -9.65
C THR A 176 -0.43 18.64 -11.06
N SER A 177 0.69 17.96 -11.32
CA SER A 177 0.98 17.35 -12.63
C SER A 177 0.04 16.19 -12.98
N LEU A 178 -0.43 15.40 -12.00
CA LEU A 178 -1.39 14.31 -12.25
C LEU A 178 -2.73 14.79 -12.82
N VAL A 179 -3.09 16.07 -12.66
CA VAL A 179 -4.33 16.63 -13.20
C VAL A 179 -4.27 16.75 -14.73
N GLU A 180 -3.08 16.78 -15.32
CA GLU A 180 -2.86 16.94 -16.77
C GLU A 180 -2.92 15.60 -17.54
N ASP A 181 -2.65 14.48 -16.88
CA ASP A 181 -2.67 13.13 -17.44
C ASP A 181 -3.86 12.30 -16.94
N ARG A 182 -4.08 11.07 -17.47
CA ARG A 182 -5.22 10.21 -17.11
C ARG A 182 -5.34 10.02 -15.59
N PHE A 183 -6.23 10.78 -14.98
CA PHE A 183 -6.31 10.96 -13.54
C PHE A 183 -6.88 9.73 -12.81
N ASP A 184 -6.10 9.16 -11.88
CA ASP A 184 -6.57 8.20 -10.88
C ASP A 184 -6.83 8.91 -9.54
N PHE A 185 -8.10 9.01 -9.20
CA PHE A 185 -8.59 9.63 -7.96
C PHE A 185 -7.98 9.02 -6.69
N ASN A 186 -7.88 7.69 -6.63
CA ASN A 186 -7.38 7.03 -5.43
C ASN A 186 -5.88 7.29 -5.27
N LEU A 187 -5.12 7.20 -6.38
CA LEU A 187 -3.70 7.49 -6.39
C LEU A 187 -3.41 8.92 -5.90
N MET A 188 -4.16 9.92 -6.38
CA MET A 188 -3.98 11.30 -5.94
C MET A 188 -4.22 11.45 -4.43
N LEU A 189 -5.32 10.90 -3.90
CA LEU A 189 -5.60 10.96 -2.47
C LEU A 189 -4.54 10.24 -1.63
N GLU A 190 -4.02 9.12 -2.12
CA GLU A 190 -2.91 8.38 -1.48
C GLU A 190 -1.62 9.19 -1.48
N MET A 191 -1.27 9.88 -2.57
CA MET A 191 -0.10 10.77 -2.62
C MET A 191 -0.24 11.96 -1.67
N VAL A 192 -1.42 12.60 -1.63
CA VAL A 192 -1.71 13.68 -0.68
C VAL A 192 -1.56 13.17 0.76
N LEU A 193 -2.09 11.98 1.05
CA LEU A 193 -1.99 11.38 2.38
C LEU A 193 -0.55 11.04 2.76
N GLU A 194 0.25 10.51 1.83
CA GLU A 194 1.68 10.27 2.01
C GLU A 194 2.43 11.59 2.29
N GLY A 195 2.06 12.67 1.62
CA GLY A 195 2.59 14.01 1.87
C GLY A 195 2.27 14.53 3.26
N ILE A 196 1.07 14.27 3.77
CA ILE A 196 0.71 14.59 5.15
C ILE A 196 1.51 13.71 6.13
N TYR A 197 1.61 12.41 5.86
CA TYR A 197 2.30 11.46 6.74
C TYR A 197 3.79 11.74 6.85
N ARG A 198 4.52 11.76 5.73
CA ARG A 198 5.98 11.93 5.71
C ARG A 198 6.43 13.37 5.55
N GLY A 199 5.75 14.16 4.72
CA GLY A 199 6.12 15.57 4.50
C GLY A 199 5.87 16.43 5.73
N VAL A 200 4.71 16.29 6.38
CA VAL A 200 4.38 17.02 7.63
C VAL A 200 4.85 16.27 8.89
N GLY A 201 5.20 14.99 8.78
CA GLY A 201 5.70 14.21 9.92
C GLY A 201 4.60 13.86 10.93
N MET A 202 3.49 13.29 10.45
CA MET A 202 2.37 12.84 11.29
C MET A 202 2.56 11.37 11.71
N ASP A 203 1.98 10.95 12.83
CA ASP A 203 2.11 9.57 13.28
C ASP A 203 1.05 8.66 12.66
N ARG A 204 -0.15 9.22 12.46
CA ARG A 204 -1.31 8.54 11.87
C ARG A 204 -1.99 9.51 10.92
N THR A 205 -2.31 9.04 9.74
CA THR A 205 -3.10 9.81 8.75
C THR A 205 -4.09 8.87 8.07
N LEU A 206 -5.25 9.38 7.69
CA LEU A 206 -6.21 8.64 6.88
C LEU A 206 -7.04 9.57 6.02
N PHE A 207 -7.68 9.01 5.02
CA PHE A 207 -8.90 9.60 4.47
C PHE A 207 -10.09 8.68 4.69
N ALA A 208 -11.20 9.29 5.10
CA ALA A 208 -12.48 8.64 5.28
C ALA A 208 -13.46 9.13 4.23
N LEU A 209 -14.28 8.23 3.71
CA LEU A 209 -15.28 8.53 2.69
C LEU A 209 -16.68 8.21 3.21
N LEU A 210 -17.65 8.99 2.74
CA LEU A 210 -19.06 8.69 2.96
C LEU A 210 -19.46 7.46 2.14
N SER A 211 -20.30 6.61 2.73
CA SER A 211 -20.95 5.51 2.04
C SER A 211 -21.86 6.01 0.91
N ARG A 212 -22.23 5.12 -0.02
CA ARG A 212 -23.06 5.48 -1.18
C ARG A 212 -24.41 6.09 -0.79
N ASP A 213 -25.01 5.58 0.28
CA ASP A 213 -26.24 6.06 0.91
C ASP A 213 -26.00 7.24 1.88
N ARG A 214 -24.73 7.64 2.07
CA ARG A 214 -24.25 8.70 2.97
C ARG A 214 -24.66 8.52 4.43
N SER A 215 -24.98 7.29 4.84
CA SER A 215 -25.36 6.95 6.21
C SER A 215 -24.15 6.74 7.14
N GLN A 216 -22.96 6.54 6.57
CA GLN A 216 -21.75 6.23 7.32
C GLN A 216 -20.54 6.97 6.73
N LEU A 217 -19.65 7.44 7.60
CA LEU A 217 -18.30 7.91 7.27
C LEU A 217 -17.30 6.84 7.70
N LYS A 218 -16.51 6.27 6.77
CA LYS A 218 -15.58 5.18 7.08
C LYS A 218 -14.18 5.44 6.54
N ALA A 219 -13.15 5.12 7.32
CA ALA A 219 -11.77 5.15 6.85
C ALA A 219 -11.58 4.22 5.64
N ARG A 220 -11.08 4.78 4.53
CA ARG A 220 -10.84 4.03 3.30
C ARG A 220 -9.39 3.59 3.20
N TYR A 221 -8.46 4.46 3.57
CA TYR A 221 -7.02 4.23 3.55
C TYR A 221 -6.37 4.92 4.76
N VAL A 222 -5.36 4.28 5.35
CA VAL A 222 -4.70 4.70 6.59
C VAL A 222 -3.19 4.50 6.44
N LEU A 223 -2.40 5.46 6.88
CA LEU A 223 -0.94 5.38 6.99
C LEU A 223 -0.51 5.66 8.43
N GLY A 224 0.57 5.01 8.85
CA GLY A 224 1.18 5.23 10.16
C GLY A 224 0.89 4.12 11.16
N TRP A 225 0.86 4.46 12.44
CA TRP A 225 0.72 3.50 13.54
C TRP A 225 -0.69 2.91 13.64
N ASP A 226 -0.76 1.60 13.91
CA ASP A 226 -1.98 0.82 14.17
C ASP A 226 -3.07 1.00 13.09
N GLN A 227 -2.66 0.84 11.83
CA GLN A 227 -3.52 1.07 10.65
C GLN A 227 -4.79 0.22 10.70
N GLN A 228 -4.68 -1.04 11.13
CA GLN A 228 -5.82 -1.96 11.16
C GLN A 228 -6.85 -1.51 12.18
N ALA A 229 -6.45 -1.25 13.44
CA ALA A 229 -7.40 -0.81 14.44
C ALA A 229 -7.97 0.56 14.09
N LEU A 230 -7.15 1.51 13.65
CA LEU A 230 -7.62 2.84 13.26
C LEU A 230 -8.62 2.74 12.09
N ARG A 231 -8.35 1.92 11.07
CA ARG A 231 -9.28 1.71 9.96
C ARG A 231 -10.61 1.08 10.39
N GLN A 232 -10.56 0.11 11.30
CA GLN A 232 -11.76 -0.58 11.80
C GLN A 232 -12.63 0.32 12.67
N HIS A 233 -12.02 1.14 13.53
CA HIS A 233 -12.73 1.94 14.52
C HIS A 233 -13.08 3.35 14.04
N PHE A 234 -12.44 3.86 12.98
CA PHE A 234 -12.83 5.12 12.34
C PHE A 234 -14.06 4.90 11.43
N ALA A 235 -15.22 4.71 12.08
CA ALA A 235 -16.51 4.54 11.44
C ALA A 235 -17.58 5.30 12.23
N PHE A 236 -18.20 6.31 11.60
CA PHE A 236 -19.17 7.19 12.25
C PHE A 236 -20.49 7.17 11.50
N GLU A 237 -21.59 7.07 12.24
CA GLU A 237 -22.93 7.20 11.69
C GLU A 237 -23.22 8.66 11.34
N VAL A 238 -23.73 8.90 10.14
CA VAL A 238 -24.13 10.21 9.65
C VAL A 238 -25.60 10.42 9.98
N SER A 239 -25.87 11.04 11.13
CA SER A 239 -27.22 11.31 11.60
C SER A 239 -27.29 12.68 12.27
N PRO A 240 -28.35 13.49 12.03
CA PRO A 240 -28.56 14.76 12.72
C PRO A 240 -28.62 14.63 14.24
N VAL A 241 -29.01 13.46 14.76
CA VAL A 241 -29.13 13.19 16.20
C VAL A 241 -27.77 12.81 16.81
N LYS A 242 -26.84 12.28 16.01
CA LYS A 242 -25.49 11.85 16.43
C LYS A 242 -24.41 12.79 15.89
N ALA A 243 -24.60 14.09 16.10
CA ALA A 243 -23.61 15.08 15.68
C ALA A 243 -22.25 14.83 16.37
N ASN A 244 -21.18 14.89 15.58
CA ASN A 244 -19.81 14.79 16.07
C ASN A 244 -18.92 15.74 15.25
N ILE A 245 -17.67 15.89 15.68
CA ILE A 245 -16.76 16.87 15.08
C ILE A 245 -16.44 16.57 13.60
N PHE A 246 -16.41 15.30 13.20
CA PHE A 246 -16.19 14.92 11.81
C PHE A 246 -17.39 15.29 10.93
N LEU A 247 -18.61 15.09 11.42
CA LEU A 247 -19.82 15.56 10.74
C LEU A 247 -19.84 17.08 10.61
N HIS A 248 -19.45 17.79 11.67
CA HIS A 248 -19.35 19.25 11.63
C HIS A 248 -18.39 19.73 10.54
N VAL A 249 -17.22 19.10 10.39
CA VAL A 249 -16.25 19.38 9.31
C VAL A 249 -16.85 19.15 7.93
N LEU A 250 -17.64 18.08 7.76
CA LEU A 250 -18.31 17.79 6.49
C LEU A 250 -19.40 18.82 6.16
N ASP A 251 -20.14 19.27 7.17
CA ASP A 251 -21.25 20.22 7.02
C ASP A 251 -20.76 21.66 6.82
N SER A 252 -19.79 22.11 7.62
CA SER A 252 -19.17 23.43 7.51
C SER A 252 -18.31 23.57 6.25
N ARG A 253 -17.75 22.44 5.78
CA ARG A 253 -16.78 22.37 4.68
C ARG A 253 -15.48 23.13 4.98
N GLU A 254 -15.18 23.32 6.26
CA GLU A 254 -13.98 23.99 6.72
C GLU A 254 -13.06 23.01 7.47
N PRO A 255 -11.74 23.10 7.29
CA PRO A 255 -10.80 22.32 8.08
C PRO A 255 -10.85 22.75 9.55
N CYS A 256 -10.61 21.82 10.46
CA CYS A 256 -10.46 22.11 11.89
C CYS A 256 -9.18 21.52 12.46
N TRP A 257 -8.62 22.22 13.44
CA TRP A 257 -7.60 21.68 14.35
C TRP A 257 -8.21 21.64 15.75
N ILE A 258 -8.31 20.44 16.31
CA ILE A 258 -8.88 20.21 17.63
C ILE A 258 -7.74 19.97 18.60
N SER A 259 -7.72 20.77 19.66
CA SER A 259 -6.82 20.66 20.80
C SER A 259 -7.61 20.91 22.08
N ARG A 260 -6.97 20.76 23.25
CA ARG A 260 -7.60 21.06 24.55
C ARG A 260 -7.97 22.54 24.71
N GLU A 261 -7.41 23.41 23.87
CA GLU A 261 -7.60 24.86 23.89
C GLU A 261 -8.68 25.34 22.91
N SER A 262 -9.26 24.42 22.12
CA SER A 262 -10.34 24.74 21.18
C SER A 262 -11.60 25.22 21.90
N ASP A 263 -12.44 25.98 21.18
CA ASP A 263 -13.71 26.49 21.70
C ASP A 263 -14.59 25.38 22.29
N SER A 264 -15.27 25.68 23.41
CA SER A 264 -16.13 24.71 24.11
C SER A 264 -17.22 24.10 23.22
N ARG A 265 -17.67 24.84 22.20
CA ARG A 265 -18.62 24.35 21.20
C ARG A 265 -18.05 23.20 20.37
N LEU A 266 -16.79 23.31 19.93
CA LEU A 266 -16.13 22.27 19.15
C LEU A 266 -15.76 21.07 20.04
N LEU A 267 -15.30 21.33 21.27
CA LEU A 267 -15.03 20.29 22.26
C LEU A 267 -16.28 19.48 22.62
N GLY A 268 -17.46 20.11 22.63
CA GLY A 268 -18.74 19.42 22.82
C GLY A 268 -19.10 18.44 21.68
N LEU A 269 -18.50 18.59 20.49
CA LEU A 269 -18.67 17.69 19.36
C LEU A 269 -17.63 16.54 19.35
N VAL A 270 -16.65 16.57 20.24
CA VAL A 270 -15.70 15.47 20.45
C VAL A 270 -16.35 14.45 21.40
N THR A 271 -17.27 13.66 20.82
CA THR A 271 -18.02 12.60 21.51
C THR A 271 -17.11 11.48 21.99
N ASP A 272 -17.62 10.56 22.82
CA ASP A 272 -16.84 9.43 23.32
C ASP A 272 -16.32 8.50 22.20
N GLU A 273 -17.10 8.34 21.12
CA GLU A 273 -16.64 7.61 19.92
C GLU A 273 -15.42 8.30 19.27
N VAL A 274 -15.43 9.64 19.19
CA VAL A 274 -14.28 10.40 18.68
C VAL A 274 -13.09 10.30 19.62
N ARG A 275 -13.30 10.36 20.94
CA ARG A 275 -12.23 10.21 21.95
C ARG A 275 -11.60 8.84 21.90
N TYR A 276 -12.40 7.80 21.69
CA TYR A 276 -11.91 6.43 21.55
C TYR A 276 -10.89 6.31 20.41
N VAL A 277 -11.18 6.93 19.25
CA VAL A 277 -10.29 6.89 18.08
C VAL A 277 -9.07 7.81 18.23
N THR A 278 -9.28 9.01 18.79
CA THR A 278 -8.25 10.06 18.89
C THR A 278 -7.35 9.90 20.12
N GLY A 279 -7.73 9.07 21.11
CA GLY A 279 -7.02 8.93 22.37
C GLY A 279 -6.86 10.26 23.13
N GLU A 280 -7.82 11.17 22.94
CA GLU A 280 -7.82 12.57 23.40
C GLU A 280 -6.60 13.40 22.96
N ALA A 281 -5.82 12.92 21.99
CA ALA A 281 -4.73 13.70 21.42
C ALA A 281 -5.27 14.80 20.50
N PRO A 282 -4.53 15.91 20.36
CA PRO A 282 -4.82 16.89 19.31
C PRO A 282 -4.79 16.24 17.92
N PHE A 283 -5.71 16.65 17.05
CA PHE A 283 -5.81 16.12 15.69
C PHE A 283 -6.31 17.20 14.72
N MET A 284 -6.10 16.96 13.44
CA MET A 284 -6.55 17.82 12.35
C MET A 284 -7.51 17.04 11.46
N ALA A 285 -8.53 17.72 10.95
CA ALA A 285 -9.45 17.17 9.96
C ALA A 285 -9.77 18.21 8.88
N MET A 286 -9.88 17.76 7.63
CA MET A 286 -10.20 18.64 6.50
C MET A 286 -11.12 17.92 5.52
N PRO A 287 -12.19 18.56 5.02
CA PRO A 287 -13.13 17.89 4.13
C PRO A 287 -12.55 17.72 2.73
N ILE A 288 -12.89 16.59 2.12
CA ILE A 288 -12.65 16.27 0.71
C ILE A 288 -13.90 16.67 -0.07
N LEU A 289 -13.74 17.59 -1.01
CA LEU A 289 -14.82 18.23 -1.73
C LEU A 289 -14.80 17.87 -3.22
N ILE A 290 -15.97 17.57 -3.77
CA ILE A 290 -16.21 17.47 -5.22
C ILE A 290 -17.39 18.36 -5.56
N GLN A 291 -17.23 19.31 -6.49
CA GLN A 291 -18.28 20.28 -6.87
C GLN A 291 -18.96 20.93 -5.63
N SER A 292 -18.14 21.39 -4.68
CA SER A 292 -18.58 22.00 -3.40
C SER A 292 -19.36 21.07 -2.45
N ARG A 293 -19.43 19.76 -2.73
CA ARG A 293 -20.05 18.76 -1.87
C ARG A 293 -18.98 17.95 -1.12
N ALA A 294 -19.13 17.84 0.20
CA ALA A 294 -18.28 16.97 0.99
C ALA A 294 -18.60 15.48 0.72
N ILE A 295 -17.56 14.75 0.33
CA ILE A 295 -17.59 13.30 0.08
C ILE A 295 -16.83 12.50 1.15
N GLY A 296 -16.07 13.18 1.99
CA GLY A 296 -15.19 12.57 2.98
C GLY A 296 -14.32 13.61 3.66
N LEU A 297 -13.31 13.14 4.39
CA LEU A 297 -12.33 14.01 5.03
C LEU A 297 -10.95 13.34 5.09
N PHE A 298 -9.91 14.17 5.13
CA PHE A 298 -8.59 13.81 5.63
C PHE A 298 -8.54 13.98 7.14
N TYR A 299 -7.79 13.11 7.80
CA TYR A 299 -7.53 13.16 9.23
C TYR A 299 -6.04 12.90 9.49
N ALA A 300 -5.48 13.59 10.48
CA ALA A 300 -4.11 13.40 10.91
C ALA A 300 -3.94 13.68 12.41
N ASP A 301 -3.08 12.91 13.08
CA ASP A 301 -2.69 13.12 14.47
C ASP A 301 -1.25 12.67 14.76
N ARG A 302 -0.81 13.00 15.98
CA ARG A 302 0.43 12.52 16.60
C ARG A 302 0.15 11.78 17.93
N LEU A 303 -0.90 10.96 17.99
CA LEU A 303 -1.32 10.25 19.21
C LEU A 303 -0.19 9.36 19.78
N PRO A 304 0.43 8.46 18.99
CA PRO A 304 1.45 7.54 19.50
C PRO A 304 2.71 8.22 20.05
N SER A 305 3.24 9.23 19.35
CA SER A 305 4.45 9.95 19.75
C SER A 305 4.19 11.05 20.76
N ARG A 306 2.94 11.54 20.86
CA ARG A 306 2.51 12.69 21.66
C ARG A 306 3.28 13.98 21.34
N ARG A 307 3.95 14.05 20.19
CA ARG A 307 4.60 15.28 19.72
C ARG A 307 3.55 16.38 19.53
N PRO A 308 3.83 17.64 19.93
CA PRO A 308 2.85 18.71 19.80
C PRO A 308 2.55 18.99 18.33
N LEU A 309 1.30 19.36 18.05
CA LEU A 309 0.90 19.95 16.77
C LEU A 309 1.06 21.48 16.86
N ARG A 310 1.62 22.09 15.82
CA ARG A 310 1.86 23.53 15.72
C ARG A 310 1.08 24.14 14.56
N GLU A 311 1.01 25.46 14.52
CA GLU A 311 0.32 26.19 13.44
C GLU A 311 0.92 25.88 12.06
N ASP A 312 2.25 25.73 11.95
CA ASP A 312 2.92 25.37 10.70
C ASP A 312 2.53 23.96 10.21
N ASP A 313 2.31 23.02 11.14
CA ASP A 313 1.81 21.68 10.82
C ASP A 313 0.39 21.77 10.25
N TYR A 314 -0.45 22.62 10.85
CA TYR A 314 -1.84 22.83 10.41
C TYR A 314 -1.91 23.54 9.07
N SER A 315 -1.08 24.55 8.86
CA SER A 315 -0.93 25.24 7.58
C SER A 315 -0.52 24.25 6.47
N SER A 316 0.48 23.41 6.74
CA SER A 316 0.95 22.38 5.81
C SER A 316 -0.12 21.33 5.49
N PHE A 317 -0.82 20.84 6.50
CA PHE A 317 -1.95 19.92 6.34
C PHE A 317 -3.06 20.53 5.47
N ARG A 318 -3.43 21.79 5.73
CA ARG A 318 -4.42 22.52 4.93
C ARG A 318 -3.98 22.69 3.49
N HIS A 319 -2.71 23.01 3.23
CA HIS A 319 -2.21 23.15 1.86
C HIS A 319 -2.37 21.85 1.07
N PHE A 320 -2.03 20.70 1.67
CA PHE A 320 -2.25 19.39 1.03
C PHE A 320 -3.72 19.13 0.67
N GLY A 321 -4.63 19.33 1.63
CA GLY A 321 -6.06 19.13 1.36
C GLY A 321 -6.65 20.15 0.38
N GLN A 322 -6.14 21.38 0.35
CA GLN A 322 -6.52 22.39 -0.64
C GLN A 322 -6.09 21.99 -2.05
N GLN A 323 -4.85 21.52 -2.22
CA GLN A 323 -4.38 21.02 -3.52
C GLN A 323 -5.23 19.83 -3.99
N ALA A 324 -5.54 18.90 -3.08
CA ALA A 324 -6.44 17.78 -3.40
C ALA A 324 -7.80 18.27 -3.90
N ASN A 325 -8.44 19.20 -3.17
CA ASN A 325 -9.75 19.74 -3.55
C ASN A 325 -9.72 20.54 -4.85
N MET A 326 -8.64 21.27 -5.15
CA MET A 326 -8.47 21.97 -6.43
C MET A 326 -8.32 20.98 -7.58
N ALA A 327 -7.46 19.96 -7.43
CA ALA A 327 -7.31 18.88 -8.41
C ALA A 327 -8.65 18.19 -8.70
N LEU A 328 -9.40 17.85 -7.65
CA LEU A 328 -10.74 17.26 -7.78
C LEU A 328 -11.74 18.19 -8.49
N SER A 329 -11.67 19.49 -8.22
CA SER A 329 -12.58 20.46 -8.83
C SER A 329 -12.35 20.61 -10.34
N LEU A 330 -11.08 20.66 -10.78
CA LEU A 330 -10.72 20.79 -12.20
C LEU A 330 -11.23 19.61 -13.04
N LEU A 331 -11.13 18.39 -12.51
CA LEU A 331 -11.56 17.18 -13.22
C LEU A 331 -13.07 17.10 -13.46
N TYR A 332 -13.85 17.55 -12.49
CA TYR A 332 -15.30 17.54 -12.56
C TYR A 332 -15.88 18.76 -13.27
N GLN A 333 -15.04 19.72 -13.68
CA GLN A 333 -15.39 20.80 -14.60
C GLN A 333 -15.10 20.44 -16.06
N GLY A 334 -14.14 19.53 -16.31
CA GLY A 334 -13.77 19.06 -17.66
C GLY A 334 -14.61 17.91 -18.22
N ARG A 335 -15.68 17.49 -17.55
CA ARG A 335 -16.65 16.47 -17.98
C ARG A 335 -18.05 17.07 -18.06
#